data_AF-A7NG85-F1
#
_entry.id   AF-A7NG85-F1
#
_cell.length_a   1.000
_cell.length_b   1.000
_cell.length_c   1.000
_cell.angle_alpha   90.00
_cell.angle_beta   90.00
_cell.angle_gamma   90.00
#
_symmetry.space_group_name_H-M   'P 1'
#
loop_
_entity.id
_entity.type
_entity.pdbx_description
1 polymer ?
#
loop_
_entity_poly.entity_id
_entity_poly.type
_entity_poly.pdbx_seq_one_letter_code
_entity_poly.pdbx_strand_id
1 'polypeptide(L)'
;MHYLYLRLALIVLLLAAGASSAAAAPAAEEGSTTAVFFRETQNWIAPPFYQFWSKNGGLPIFGYPLAPTDLMTSPDDGNTYATQIFERNRLEYHPENPEPYRVQLGRLGVEVLQKQGRNWQDFPKGTPKRGCDFFPETGHTLCEPFRSYWRRYGLDLGFRGVTRAESIALFGLPISEPMMETNADGATVLTQWFERARFEYHPNNPPQYRVLLGLLGKELYGPYRPGVASVSGRVVERGMPFWDAVSNSGMQIKQASVGIEGPYYPEDHPLSGVTEVVMTSQGEISVSTEGWFTTLVDIQPDNSFAFSDFIPTLPGAFMMLGPGRIDGVCADGKEADFLSYGSVLFGSGQDLDFALEGGQAANFGDFRVNVICLSPPEPDARYHDAAFAAVQCAAGRPLTRDPEFDAFAVEAQRAHRNERVEAMVREHPRIRGITFLGVTFDGAPSSDPCIFGGKNFRDIRLLFEQATTIGVAVFPSSSANYPVGTLVIVRD
;
A
#
# COMPACT_ATOMS: atom_id res chain seq x y z
N MET A 1 31.16 55.20 -24.87
CA MET A 1 31.73 53.83 -24.94
C MET A 1 32.51 53.44 -23.68
N HIS A 2 32.12 53.90 -22.48
CA HIS A 2 32.73 53.48 -21.19
C HIS A 2 31.69 53.27 -20.05
N TYR A 3 30.39 53.42 -20.34
CA TYR A 3 29.31 53.26 -19.36
C TYR A 3 28.48 51.98 -19.55
N LEU A 4 28.75 51.19 -20.60
CA LEU A 4 28.03 49.94 -20.90
C LEU A 4 28.73 48.69 -20.33
N TYR A 5 30.03 48.76 -20.02
CA TYR A 5 30.80 47.64 -19.45
C TYR A 5 30.76 47.58 -17.92
N LEU A 6 30.40 48.68 -17.24
CA LEU A 6 30.36 48.75 -15.77
C LEU A 6 29.05 48.20 -15.15
N ARG A 7 28.00 48.01 -15.97
CA ARG A 7 26.71 47.45 -15.50
C ARG A 7 26.56 45.93 -15.68
N LEU A 8 27.41 45.30 -16.51
CA LEU A 8 27.44 43.84 -16.63
C LEU A 8 28.35 43.16 -15.60
N ALA A 9 29.33 43.86 -15.03
CA ALA A 9 30.21 43.31 -13.99
C ALA A 9 29.56 43.28 -12.58
N LEU A 10 28.53 44.10 -12.34
CA LEU A 10 27.83 44.14 -11.04
C LEU A 10 26.67 43.13 -10.93
N ILE A 11 26.22 42.55 -12.06
CA ILE A 11 25.13 41.55 -12.07
C ILE A 11 25.69 40.12 -11.96
N VAL A 12 26.97 39.91 -12.25
CA VAL A 12 27.64 38.61 -12.09
C VAL A 12 28.21 38.41 -10.67
N LEU A 13 28.40 39.49 -9.88
CA LEU A 13 28.90 39.41 -8.51
C LEU A 13 27.83 39.44 -7.40
N LEU A 14 26.54 39.62 -7.75
CA LEU A 14 25.40 39.57 -6.81
C LEU A 14 24.61 38.25 -6.88
N LEU A 15 25.13 37.25 -7.59
CA LEU A 15 24.58 35.88 -7.64
C LEU A 15 25.37 34.86 -6.80
N ALA A 16 26.32 35.30 -5.97
CA ALA A 16 27.25 34.42 -5.25
C ALA A 16 27.27 34.59 -3.71
N ALA A 17 26.29 35.26 -3.10
CA ALA A 17 26.23 35.40 -1.64
C ALA A 17 24.79 35.29 -1.13
N GLY A 18 24.30 34.06 -1.03
CA GLY A 18 22.97 33.75 -0.50
C GLY A 18 22.70 32.26 -0.43
N ALA A 19 23.72 31.43 -0.20
CA ALA A 19 23.52 30.05 0.21
C ALA A 19 23.09 30.08 1.68
N SER A 20 21.78 30.31 1.90
CA SER A 20 21.17 29.98 3.18
C SER A 20 21.40 28.49 3.43
N SER A 21 22.17 28.20 4.47
CA SER A 21 22.31 26.86 5.02
C SER A 21 20.94 26.41 5.51
N ALA A 22 20.14 25.81 4.64
CA ALA A 22 19.00 25.02 5.04
C ALA A 22 19.59 23.84 5.81
N ALA A 23 19.46 23.87 7.14
CA ALA A 23 19.66 22.70 7.95
C ALA A 23 18.75 21.61 7.36
N ALA A 24 19.37 20.57 6.80
CA ALA A 24 18.66 19.41 6.30
C ALA A 24 17.83 18.88 7.48
N ALA A 25 16.51 18.93 7.33
CA ALA A 25 15.63 18.17 8.20
C ALA A 25 16.10 16.71 8.14
N PRO A 26 16.08 15.96 9.26
CA PRO A 26 16.37 14.54 9.20
C PRO A 26 15.41 13.93 8.18
N ALA A 27 15.97 13.23 7.19
CA ALA A 27 15.19 12.45 6.26
C ALA A 27 14.29 11.53 7.08
N ALA A 28 12.98 11.73 6.97
CA ALA A 28 12.04 10.73 7.43
C ALA A 28 12.42 9.43 6.71
N GLU A 29 12.61 8.36 7.46
CA GLU A 29 12.63 7.01 6.90
C GLU A 29 11.30 6.81 6.18
N GLU A 30 11.32 6.89 4.85
CA GLU A 30 10.17 6.52 4.01
C GLU A 30 10.06 5.00 4.07
N GLY A 31 9.34 4.50 5.06
CA GLY A 31 8.87 3.13 5.07
C GLY A 31 7.96 2.90 3.88
N SER A 32 8.24 1.85 3.11
CA SER A 32 7.33 1.31 2.11
C SER A 32 6.06 0.83 2.82
N THR A 33 5.01 1.65 2.82
CA THR A 33 3.68 1.23 3.25
C THR A 33 2.66 1.58 2.18
N THR A 34 2.17 0.59 1.44
CA THR A 34 1.06 0.74 0.48
C THR A 34 -0.29 0.97 1.18
N ALA A 35 -0.39 0.70 2.48
CA ALA A 35 -1.41 1.28 3.34
C ALA A 35 -0.88 2.58 3.97
N VAL A 36 -1.59 3.70 3.79
CA VAL A 36 -1.18 4.98 4.40
C VAL A 36 -1.95 5.22 5.68
N PHE A 37 -1.21 5.43 6.77
CA PHE A 37 -1.76 5.85 8.05
C PHE A 37 -2.01 7.35 8.10
N PHE A 38 -3.21 7.73 8.52
CA PHE A 38 -3.59 9.10 8.78
C PHE A 38 -3.69 9.32 10.29
N ARG A 39 -2.77 10.13 10.84
CA ARG A 39 -2.73 10.47 12.26
C ARG A 39 -3.98 11.25 12.69
N GLU A 40 -4.56 12.03 11.79
CA GLU A 40 -5.76 12.84 12.02
C GLU A 40 -6.96 11.99 12.42
N THR A 41 -7.10 10.82 11.81
CA THR A 41 -8.24 9.92 12.03
C THR A 41 -7.87 8.63 12.72
N GLN A 42 -6.57 8.40 12.97
CA GLN A 42 -6.03 7.14 13.45
C GLN A 42 -6.59 6.00 12.60
N ASN A 43 -6.38 6.06 11.29
CA ASN A 43 -6.92 5.05 10.37
C ASN A 43 -5.98 4.83 9.19
N TRP A 44 -6.02 3.63 8.66
CA TRP A 44 -5.25 3.20 7.49
C TRP A 44 -6.16 3.16 6.27
N ILE A 45 -5.65 3.50 5.08
CA ILE A 45 -6.32 3.16 3.83
C ILE A 45 -5.82 1.80 3.35
N ALA A 46 -6.71 0.83 3.13
CA ALA A 46 -6.29 -0.50 2.66
C ALA A 46 -5.79 -0.48 1.21
N PRO A 47 -4.88 -1.39 0.80
CA PRO A 47 -4.24 -1.38 -0.52
C PRO A 47 -5.16 -1.27 -1.74
N PRO A 48 -6.30 -1.99 -1.85
CA PRO A 48 -7.15 -1.82 -3.04
C PRO A 48 -7.72 -0.40 -3.14
N PHE A 49 -7.88 0.28 -2.01
CA PHE A 49 -8.44 1.63 -1.97
C PHE A 49 -7.38 2.72 -2.05
N TYR A 50 -6.14 2.51 -1.58
CA TYR A 50 -5.14 3.57 -1.54
C TYR A 50 -4.75 4.05 -2.94
N GLN A 51 -4.48 3.12 -3.85
CA GLN A 51 -4.13 3.47 -5.23
C GLN A 51 -5.29 4.19 -5.92
N PHE A 52 -6.51 3.67 -5.75
CA PHE A 52 -7.72 4.29 -6.29
C PHE A 52 -7.92 5.70 -5.72
N TRP A 53 -7.82 5.87 -4.40
CA TRP A 53 -7.97 7.14 -3.70
C TRP A 53 -6.95 8.15 -4.20
N SER A 54 -5.66 7.77 -4.26
CA SER A 54 -4.55 8.64 -4.65
C SER A 54 -4.69 9.11 -6.09
N LYS A 55 -4.98 8.17 -7.01
CA LYS A 55 -5.12 8.44 -8.44
C LYS A 55 -6.31 9.34 -8.77
N ASN A 56 -7.40 9.22 -8.01
CA ASN A 56 -8.68 9.88 -8.31
C ASN A 56 -8.93 11.18 -7.52
N GLY A 57 -7.85 11.83 -7.07
CA GLY A 57 -7.89 13.17 -6.47
C GLY A 57 -7.75 13.22 -4.95
N GLY A 58 -7.57 12.08 -4.29
CA GLY A 58 -7.14 11.96 -2.90
C GLY A 58 -7.98 12.76 -1.90
N LEU A 59 -7.28 13.41 -0.97
CA LEU A 59 -7.88 14.09 0.19
C LEU A 59 -8.95 15.13 -0.19
N PRO A 60 -8.76 16.02 -1.18
CA PRO A 60 -9.81 16.96 -1.62
C PRO A 60 -11.12 16.31 -2.09
N ILE A 61 -11.07 15.10 -2.65
CA ILE A 61 -12.23 14.43 -3.26
C ILE A 61 -12.88 13.44 -2.28
N PHE A 62 -12.10 12.60 -1.62
CA PHE A 62 -12.60 11.53 -0.77
C PHE A 62 -12.55 11.89 0.73
N GLY A 63 -11.61 12.75 1.13
CA GLY A 63 -11.32 13.02 2.54
C GLY A 63 -10.51 11.93 3.22
N TYR A 64 -10.37 12.05 4.54
CA TYR A 64 -9.68 11.07 5.36
C TYR A 64 -10.49 9.76 5.49
N PRO A 65 -9.84 8.61 5.73
CA PRO A 65 -10.56 7.39 6.12
C PRO A 65 -11.25 7.61 7.48
N LEU A 66 -12.54 7.25 7.56
CA LEU A 66 -13.34 7.34 8.79
C LEU A 66 -13.24 6.10 9.65
N ALA A 67 -13.01 4.95 9.03
CA ALA A 67 -12.95 3.66 9.67
C ALA A 67 -11.99 2.75 8.89
N PRO A 68 -11.50 1.67 9.52
CA PRO A 68 -10.83 0.62 8.79
C PRO A 68 -11.77 -0.04 7.79
N THR A 69 -11.21 -0.86 6.90
CA THR A 69 -11.99 -1.68 5.97
C THR A 69 -12.84 -2.68 6.74
N ASP A 70 -14.09 -2.87 6.30
CA ASP A 70 -15.06 -3.81 6.88
C ASP A 70 -15.85 -4.52 5.77
N LEU A 71 -16.54 -5.61 6.11
CA LEU A 71 -17.48 -6.28 5.22
C LEU A 71 -18.86 -5.65 5.36
N MET A 72 -19.31 -4.98 4.30
CA MET A 72 -20.57 -4.26 4.31
C MET A 72 -21.46 -4.71 3.16
N THR A 73 -22.75 -4.86 3.45
CA THR A 73 -23.76 -5.09 2.42
C THR A 73 -24.00 -3.79 1.65
N SER A 74 -23.80 -3.82 0.34
CA SER A 74 -24.06 -2.69 -0.54
C SER A 74 -25.56 -2.44 -0.65
N PRO A 75 -26.04 -1.20 -0.43
CA PRO A 75 -27.44 -0.85 -0.64
C PRO A 75 -27.89 -0.95 -2.10
N ASP A 76 -26.96 -0.94 -3.05
CA ASP A 76 -27.27 -0.88 -4.48
C ASP A 76 -27.68 -2.25 -5.05
N ASP A 77 -27.10 -3.35 -4.55
CA ASP A 77 -27.38 -4.71 -5.05
C ASP A 77 -27.62 -5.77 -3.97
N GLY A 78 -27.38 -5.46 -2.69
CA GLY A 78 -27.56 -6.37 -1.56
C GLY A 78 -26.42 -7.38 -1.37
N ASN A 79 -25.33 -7.29 -2.13
CA ASN A 79 -24.15 -8.13 -1.95
C ASN A 79 -23.22 -7.56 -0.87
N THR A 80 -22.38 -8.41 -0.28
CA THR A 80 -21.39 -7.98 0.72
C THR A 80 -20.03 -7.77 0.06
N TYR A 81 -19.45 -6.59 0.27
CA TYR A 81 -18.15 -6.23 -0.26
C TYR A 81 -17.21 -5.78 0.86
N ALA A 82 -15.91 -6.01 0.64
CA ALA A 82 -14.90 -5.28 1.38
C ALA A 82 -15.05 -3.79 1.07
N THR A 83 -15.23 -2.99 2.12
CA THR A 83 -15.70 -1.62 2.01
C THR A 83 -14.93 -0.73 2.98
N GLN A 84 -14.51 0.44 2.50
CA GLN A 84 -13.90 1.45 3.35
C GLN A 84 -14.67 2.78 3.27
N ILE A 85 -14.93 3.35 4.44
CA ILE A 85 -15.64 4.63 4.57
C ILE A 85 -14.63 5.77 4.69
N PHE A 86 -14.83 6.82 3.89
CA PHE A 86 -14.10 8.08 3.94
C PHE A 86 -15.03 9.22 4.30
N GLU A 87 -14.48 10.39 4.62
CA GLU A 87 -15.30 11.54 5.03
C GLU A 87 -16.37 11.90 4.00
N ARG A 88 -16.07 11.77 2.70
CA ARG A 88 -16.93 12.22 1.61
C ARG A 88 -17.52 11.08 0.77
N ASN A 89 -17.02 9.85 0.91
CA ASN A 89 -17.37 8.72 0.03
C ASN A 89 -17.29 7.37 0.76
N ARG A 90 -17.87 6.35 0.13
CA ARG A 90 -17.69 4.94 0.47
C ARG A 90 -17.08 4.25 -0.75
N LEU A 91 -16.01 3.50 -0.54
CA LEU A 91 -15.37 2.69 -1.58
C LEU A 91 -15.64 1.22 -1.32
N GLU A 92 -16.09 0.51 -2.35
CA GLU A 92 -16.41 -0.92 -2.35
C GLU A 92 -15.44 -1.65 -3.29
N TYR A 93 -14.90 -2.79 -2.87
CA TYR A 93 -13.99 -3.62 -3.67
C TYR A 93 -14.73 -4.81 -4.29
N HIS A 94 -14.66 -4.87 -5.63
CA HIS A 94 -15.32 -5.80 -6.52
C HIS A 94 -14.26 -6.59 -7.33
N PRO A 95 -13.66 -7.63 -6.75
CA PRO A 95 -12.57 -8.40 -7.40
C PRO A 95 -12.99 -9.08 -8.71
N GLU A 96 -14.29 -9.35 -8.88
CA GLU A 96 -14.89 -9.95 -10.07
C GLU A 96 -14.84 -9.05 -11.31
N ASN A 97 -14.67 -7.74 -11.13
CA ASN A 97 -14.61 -6.79 -12.22
C ASN A 97 -13.18 -6.65 -12.79
N PRO A 98 -13.04 -6.29 -14.07
CA PRO A 98 -11.74 -5.91 -14.62
C PRO A 98 -11.32 -4.52 -14.12
N GLU A 99 -10.01 -4.26 -14.06
CA GLU A 99 -9.50 -2.90 -13.88
C GLU A 99 -9.99 -1.97 -15.00
N PRO A 100 -10.24 -0.67 -14.73
CA PRO A 100 -10.12 0.02 -13.43
C PRO A 100 -11.41 -0.04 -12.58
N TYR A 101 -12.33 -0.98 -12.84
CA TYR A 101 -13.68 -1.02 -12.24
C TYR A 101 -13.78 -1.87 -10.97
N ARG A 102 -12.65 -2.32 -10.41
CA ARG A 102 -12.61 -3.10 -9.17
C ARG A 102 -12.91 -2.29 -7.92
N VAL A 103 -12.76 -0.98 -7.97
CA VAL A 103 -13.19 -0.11 -6.87
C VAL A 103 -14.35 0.75 -7.34
N GLN A 104 -15.46 0.68 -6.62
CA GLN A 104 -16.68 1.42 -6.94
C GLN A 104 -17.07 2.35 -5.80
N LEU A 105 -17.78 3.43 -6.15
CA LEU A 105 -18.25 4.43 -5.19
C LEU A 105 -19.73 4.22 -4.89
N GLY A 106 -20.04 4.17 -3.60
CA GLY A 106 -21.42 4.21 -3.12
C GLY A 106 -22.14 5.51 -3.48
N ARG A 107 -23.46 5.45 -3.61
CA ARG A 107 -24.32 6.60 -3.98
C ARG A 107 -24.70 7.46 -2.79
N LEU A 108 -23.68 7.97 -2.09
CA LEU A 108 -23.88 8.64 -0.80
C LEU A 108 -24.80 9.87 -0.86
N GLY A 109 -24.90 10.56 -2.00
CA GLY A 109 -25.82 11.67 -2.17
C GLY A 109 -27.28 11.22 -2.11
N VAL A 110 -27.60 10.10 -2.75
CA VAL A 110 -28.93 9.47 -2.68
C VAL A 110 -29.21 8.95 -1.28
N GLU A 111 -28.24 8.23 -0.70
CA GLU A 111 -28.40 7.60 0.61
C GLU A 111 -28.61 8.62 1.74
N VAL A 112 -27.88 9.75 1.73
CA VAL A 112 -28.07 10.82 2.73
C VAL A 112 -29.45 11.45 2.59
N LEU A 113 -29.89 11.77 1.38
CA LEU A 113 -31.23 12.33 1.14
C LEU A 113 -32.33 11.36 1.62
N GLN A 114 -32.18 10.07 1.34
CA GLN A 114 -33.10 9.05 1.81
C GLN A 114 -33.13 8.96 3.35
N LYS A 115 -31.97 8.98 4.01
CA LYS A 115 -31.87 9.02 5.49
C LYS A 115 -32.54 10.26 6.09
N GLN A 116 -32.54 11.38 5.36
CA GLN A 116 -33.26 12.61 5.73
C GLN A 116 -34.76 12.58 5.40
N GLY A 117 -35.28 11.49 4.83
CA GLY A 117 -36.68 11.39 4.39
C GLY A 117 -37.00 12.22 3.14
N ARG A 118 -35.99 12.60 2.35
CA ARG A 118 -36.13 13.39 1.12
C ARG A 118 -36.07 12.48 -0.11
N ASN A 119 -37.17 12.41 -0.86
CA ASN A 119 -37.24 11.70 -2.13
C ASN A 119 -36.71 12.59 -3.26
N TRP A 120 -35.50 12.33 -3.77
CA TRP A 120 -34.86 13.19 -4.77
C TRP A 120 -35.58 13.16 -6.13
N GLN A 121 -36.30 12.09 -6.42
CA GLN A 121 -37.10 11.94 -7.64
C GLN A 121 -38.19 13.00 -7.74
N ASP A 122 -38.70 13.47 -6.59
CA ASP A 122 -39.75 14.50 -6.49
C ASP A 122 -39.18 15.93 -6.54
N PHE A 123 -37.85 16.09 -6.59
CA PHE A 123 -37.26 17.42 -6.64
C PHE A 123 -37.62 18.15 -7.95
N PRO A 124 -37.79 19.49 -7.90
CA PRO A 124 -38.08 20.29 -9.07
C PRO A 124 -37.05 20.06 -10.19
N LYS A 125 -37.55 19.79 -11.40
CA LYS A 125 -36.72 19.56 -12.58
C LYS A 125 -36.29 20.87 -13.23
N GLY A 126 -35.09 20.85 -13.80
CA GLY A 126 -34.56 21.96 -14.58
C GLY A 126 -35.09 21.93 -16.01
N THR A 127 -34.77 22.99 -16.76
CA THR A 127 -35.00 23.05 -18.21
C THR A 127 -33.68 23.34 -18.93
N PRO A 128 -33.46 22.81 -20.15
CA PRO A 128 -32.24 23.09 -20.90
C PRO A 128 -31.98 24.60 -21.02
N LYS A 129 -30.79 25.03 -20.57
CA LYS A 129 -30.41 26.44 -20.54
C LYS A 129 -29.04 26.65 -21.16
N ARG A 130 -28.89 27.71 -21.96
CA ARG A 130 -27.61 28.08 -22.57
C ARG A 130 -26.56 28.34 -21.49
N GLY A 131 -25.39 27.69 -21.62
CA GLY A 131 -24.28 27.81 -20.67
C GLY A 131 -24.27 26.79 -19.54
N CYS A 132 -25.30 25.92 -19.48
CA CYS A 132 -25.39 24.82 -18.53
C CYS A 132 -25.35 23.48 -19.26
N ASP A 133 -24.95 22.43 -18.55
CA ASP A 133 -25.07 21.05 -19.03
C ASP A 133 -26.43 20.51 -18.57
N PHE A 134 -27.21 19.92 -19.48
CA PHE A 134 -28.49 19.29 -19.16
C PHE A 134 -28.34 17.76 -19.16
N PHE A 135 -28.92 17.12 -18.16
CA PHE A 135 -28.89 15.68 -17.96
C PHE A 135 -30.32 15.14 -18.10
N PRO A 136 -30.72 14.68 -19.32
CA PRO A 136 -32.06 14.18 -19.55
C PRO A 136 -32.40 12.95 -18.71
N GLU A 137 -31.41 12.20 -18.25
CA GLU A 137 -31.55 11.00 -17.42
C GLU A 137 -32.22 11.32 -16.08
N THR A 138 -31.92 12.49 -15.50
CA THR A 138 -32.47 12.92 -14.20
C THR A 138 -33.37 14.15 -14.31
N GLY A 139 -33.34 14.85 -15.45
CA GLY A 139 -34.07 16.09 -15.71
C GLY A 139 -33.45 17.33 -15.05
N HIS A 140 -32.17 17.29 -14.69
CA HIS A 140 -31.49 18.38 -13.98
C HIS A 140 -30.43 19.10 -14.82
N THR A 141 -30.16 20.35 -14.45
CA THR A 141 -29.10 21.18 -15.05
C THR A 141 -27.89 21.32 -14.13
N LEU A 142 -26.72 21.46 -14.74
CA LEU A 142 -25.48 21.78 -14.06
C LEU A 142 -24.91 23.08 -14.65
N CYS A 143 -24.95 24.15 -13.85
CA CYS A 143 -24.48 25.48 -14.20
C CYS A 143 -23.30 25.89 -13.32
N GLU A 144 -22.67 27.04 -13.63
CA GLU A 144 -21.74 27.66 -12.68
C GLU A 144 -22.45 28.03 -11.37
N PRO A 145 -21.78 27.94 -10.20
CA PRO A 145 -20.33 27.71 -10.04
C PRO A 145 -19.89 26.24 -10.04
N PHE A 146 -20.83 25.28 -10.08
CA PHE A 146 -20.51 23.86 -9.91
C PHE A 146 -20.02 23.16 -11.18
N ARG A 147 -20.46 23.64 -12.35
CA ARG A 147 -20.12 23.06 -13.65
C ARG A 147 -18.61 22.95 -13.89
N SER A 148 -17.86 24.01 -13.64
CA SER A 148 -16.40 24.00 -13.81
C SER A 148 -15.70 23.03 -12.86
N TYR A 149 -16.19 22.89 -11.63
CA TYR A 149 -15.65 21.93 -10.68
C TYR A 149 -15.91 20.49 -11.11
N TRP A 150 -17.17 20.18 -11.46
CA TRP A 150 -17.58 18.84 -11.88
C TRP A 150 -16.78 18.35 -13.10
N ARG A 151 -16.54 19.21 -14.08
CA ARG A 151 -15.76 18.88 -15.30
C ARG A 151 -14.26 18.77 -15.06
N ARG A 152 -13.76 19.27 -13.94
CA ARG A 152 -12.32 19.26 -13.63
C ARG A 152 -11.87 17.94 -13.03
N TYR A 153 -12.76 17.21 -12.38
CA TYR A 153 -12.46 15.97 -11.67
C TYR A 153 -13.29 14.82 -12.22
N GLY A 154 -12.71 13.63 -12.24
CA GLY A 154 -13.32 12.39 -12.67
C GLY A 154 -12.46 11.21 -12.26
N LEU A 155 -12.99 10.00 -12.34
CA LEU A 155 -12.18 8.80 -12.19
C LEU A 155 -11.21 8.68 -13.39
N ASP A 156 -9.99 8.22 -13.18
CA ASP A 156 -9.08 7.89 -14.28
C ASP A 156 -9.48 6.53 -14.86
N LEU A 157 -10.25 6.58 -15.95
CA LEU A 157 -10.70 5.42 -16.71
C LEU A 157 -9.83 5.18 -17.96
N GLY A 158 -8.64 5.80 -18.02
CA GLY A 158 -7.70 5.66 -19.13
C GLY A 158 -7.97 6.60 -20.30
N PHE A 159 -8.88 7.57 -20.18
CA PHE A 159 -9.11 8.56 -21.22
C PHE A 159 -8.15 9.76 -21.10
N ARG A 160 -7.93 10.47 -22.22
CA ARG A 160 -7.06 11.64 -22.22
C ARG A 160 -7.80 12.84 -21.61
N GLY A 161 -7.39 13.21 -20.40
CA GLY A 161 -8.02 14.29 -19.63
C GLY A 161 -9.39 13.89 -19.11
N VAL A 162 -10.02 14.74 -18.29
CA VAL A 162 -11.30 14.41 -17.66
C VAL A 162 -12.45 14.52 -18.66
N THR A 163 -13.06 13.39 -18.97
CA THR A 163 -14.24 13.29 -19.82
C THR A 163 -15.54 13.41 -19.01
N ARG A 164 -16.66 13.65 -19.72
CA ARG A 164 -18.00 13.66 -19.09
C ARG A 164 -18.29 12.33 -18.38
N ALA A 165 -17.88 11.20 -18.96
CA ALA A 165 -18.10 9.88 -18.38
C ALA A 165 -17.32 9.70 -17.07
N GLU A 166 -16.08 10.18 -17.01
CA GLU A 166 -15.24 10.10 -15.81
C GLU A 166 -15.77 10.99 -14.68
N SER A 167 -16.29 12.19 -15.00
CA SER A 167 -16.97 13.04 -14.02
C SER A 167 -18.28 12.41 -13.52
N ILE A 168 -19.05 11.74 -14.39
CA ILE A 168 -20.23 10.96 -13.99
C ILE A 168 -19.81 9.79 -13.09
N ALA A 169 -18.72 9.09 -13.41
CA ALA A 169 -18.25 7.97 -12.62
C ALA A 169 -17.84 8.41 -11.20
N LEU A 170 -17.23 9.59 -11.06
CA LEU A 170 -16.81 10.12 -9.75
C LEU A 170 -17.98 10.70 -8.94
N PHE A 171 -18.76 11.62 -9.52
CA PHE A 171 -19.78 12.38 -8.76
C PHE A 171 -21.20 11.86 -8.95
N GLY A 172 -21.44 11.09 -10.02
CA GLY A 172 -22.77 10.76 -10.49
C GLY A 172 -23.45 11.89 -11.26
N LEU A 173 -24.70 11.62 -11.64
CA LEU A 173 -25.59 12.59 -12.28
C LEU A 173 -26.10 13.61 -11.24
N PRO A 174 -26.39 14.87 -11.63
CA PRO A 174 -27.09 15.80 -10.75
C PRO A 174 -28.52 15.29 -10.48
N ILE A 175 -28.93 15.30 -9.23
CA ILE A 175 -30.25 14.82 -8.77
C ILE A 175 -31.10 15.94 -8.14
N SER A 176 -30.65 17.20 -8.27
CA SER A 176 -31.34 18.40 -7.81
C SER A 176 -30.93 19.60 -8.66
N GLU A 177 -31.75 20.65 -8.65
CA GLU A 177 -31.30 22.01 -9.01
C GLU A 177 -30.59 22.66 -7.82
N PRO A 178 -29.69 23.65 -8.04
CA PRO A 178 -28.99 24.30 -6.96
C PRO A 178 -29.93 25.14 -6.08
N MET A 179 -29.85 24.97 -4.77
CA MET A 179 -30.65 25.70 -3.77
C MET A 179 -29.83 26.03 -2.53
N MET A 180 -30.26 27.04 -1.76
CA MET A 180 -29.61 27.35 -0.48
C MET A 180 -30.00 26.30 0.55
N GLU A 181 -29.01 25.62 1.16
CA GLU A 181 -29.21 24.66 2.25
C GLU A 181 -28.28 24.99 3.42
N THR A 182 -28.70 24.62 4.63
CA THR A 182 -27.82 24.61 5.81
C THR A 182 -27.05 23.30 5.83
N ASN A 183 -25.72 23.35 5.72
CA ASN A 183 -24.88 22.16 5.74
C ASN A 183 -24.65 21.63 7.17
N ALA A 184 -23.94 20.51 7.30
CA ALA A 184 -23.67 19.85 8.57
C ALA A 184 -22.88 20.72 9.57
N ASP A 185 -22.11 21.70 9.08
CA ASP A 185 -21.35 22.66 9.90
C ASP A 185 -22.20 23.89 10.30
N GLY A 186 -23.47 23.94 9.93
CA GLY A 186 -24.41 25.02 10.25
C GLY A 186 -24.34 26.23 9.31
N ALA A 187 -23.53 26.17 8.25
CA ALA A 187 -23.44 27.25 7.26
C ALA A 187 -24.55 27.14 6.21
N THR A 188 -25.20 28.25 5.87
CA THR A 188 -26.16 28.32 4.76
C THR A 188 -25.43 28.63 3.45
N VAL A 189 -25.35 27.64 2.57
CA VAL A 189 -24.56 27.71 1.32
C VAL A 189 -25.40 27.27 0.13
N LEU A 190 -25.06 27.77 -1.06
CA LEU A 190 -25.65 27.25 -2.29
C LEU A 190 -25.16 25.81 -2.45
N THR A 191 -26.10 24.89 -2.65
CA THR A 191 -25.88 23.45 -2.61
C THR A 191 -26.52 22.79 -3.83
N GLN A 192 -25.83 21.83 -4.42
CA GLN A 192 -26.40 20.93 -5.42
C GLN A 192 -26.04 19.49 -5.11
N TRP A 193 -27.04 18.61 -5.12
CA TRP A 193 -26.91 17.17 -4.91
C TRP A 193 -26.69 16.42 -6.23
N PHE A 194 -25.79 15.44 -6.16
CA PHE A 194 -25.47 14.45 -7.19
C PHE A 194 -25.65 13.05 -6.60
N GLU A 195 -25.63 12.01 -7.43
CA GLU A 195 -25.83 10.65 -6.93
C GLU A 195 -24.81 10.23 -5.87
N ARG A 196 -23.53 10.66 -6.01
CA ARG A 196 -22.42 10.25 -5.12
C ARG A 196 -21.85 11.39 -4.30
N ALA A 197 -22.31 12.63 -4.49
CA ALA A 197 -21.72 13.80 -3.85
C ALA A 197 -22.73 14.92 -3.59
N ARG A 198 -22.37 15.83 -2.67
CA ARG A 198 -23.03 17.12 -2.47
C ARG A 198 -22.03 18.23 -2.67
N PHE A 199 -22.28 19.14 -3.60
CA PHE A 199 -21.41 20.28 -3.84
C PHE A 199 -21.93 21.49 -3.08
N GLU A 200 -21.01 22.22 -2.45
CA GLU A 200 -21.30 23.38 -1.63
C GLU A 200 -20.46 24.57 -2.09
N TYR A 201 -21.09 25.72 -2.32
CA TYR A 201 -20.41 26.92 -2.78
C TYR A 201 -20.11 27.90 -1.63
N HIS A 202 -18.82 28.20 -1.47
CA HIS A 202 -18.24 29.02 -0.42
C HIS A 202 -17.51 30.24 -1.04
N PRO A 203 -18.22 31.33 -1.40
CA PRO A 203 -17.66 32.43 -2.19
C PRO A 203 -16.51 33.19 -1.50
N ASN A 204 -16.50 33.16 -0.17
CA ASN A 204 -15.50 33.85 0.65
C ASN A 204 -14.16 33.09 0.74
N ASN A 205 -14.13 31.83 0.29
CA ASN A 205 -12.91 31.05 0.23
C ASN A 205 -12.02 31.50 -0.95
N PRO A 206 -10.70 31.19 -0.90
CA PRO A 206 -9.83 31.31 -2.07
C PRO A 206 -10.44 30.60 -3.28
N PRO A 207 -10.24 31.11 -4.52
CA PRO A 207 -10.92 30.60 -5.72
C PRO A 207 -10.91 29.08 -5.89
N GLN A 208 -9.81 28.42 -5.55
CA GLN A 208 -9.64 26.98 -5.64
C GLN A 208 -10.46 26.16 -4.61
N TYR A 209 -10.93 26.80 -3.54
CA TYR A 209 -11.71 26.18 -2.44
C TYR A 209 -13.14 26.74 -2.34
N ARG A 210 -13.61 27.41 -3.40
CA ARG A 210 -14.99 27.94 -3.45
C ARG A 210 -16.03 26.87 -3.70
N VAL A 211 -15.67 25.73 -4.27
CA VAL A 211 -16.56 24.56 -4.33
C VAL A 211 -15.93 23.49 -3.47
N LEU A 212 -16.66 23.06 -2.44
CA LEU A 212 -16.29 21.98 -1.55
C LEU A 212 -17.31 20.86 -1.65
N LEU A 213 -16.89 19.66 -1.25
CA LEU A 213 -17.77 18.50 -1.16
C LEU A 213 -18.22 18.29 0.29
N GLY A 214 -19.52 18.08 0.48
CA GLY A 214 -20.09 17.71 1.77
C GLY A 214 -19.50 16.39 2.30
N LEU A 215 -19.42 16.26 3.62
CA LEU A 215 -18.85 15.11 4.30
C LEU A 215 -19.87 13.96 4.41
N LEU A 216 -20.39 13.51 3.28
CA LEU A 216 -21.53 12.58 3.22
C LEU A 216 -21.25 11.25 3.93
N GLY A 217 -20.02 10.74 3.87
CA GLY A 217 -19.64 9.54 4.61
C GLY A 217 -19.73 9.76 6.13
N LYS A 218 -19.29 10.93 6.62
CA LYS A 218 -19.39 11.30 8.04
C LYS A 218 -20.84 11.47 8.48
N GLU A 219 -21.68 12.07 7.64
CA GLU A 219 -23.11 12.25 7.90
C GLU A 219 -23.88 10.90 7.96
N LEU A 220 -23.49 9.92 7.14
CA LEU A 220 -24.10 8.59 7.15
C LEU A 220 -23.62 7.72 8.30
N TYR A 221 -22.30 7.62 8.49
CA TYR A 221 -21.67 6.58 9.31
C TYR A 221 -21.17 7.05 10.67
N GLY A 222 -21.21 8.36 10.93
CA GLY A 222 -20.87 8.95 12.23
C GLY A 222 -19.40 9.37 12.36
N PRO A 223 -18.90 9.54 13.60
CA PRO A 223 -17.55 10.02 13.86
C PRO A 223 -16.49 8.98 13.47
N TYR A 224 -15.21 9.40 13.49
CA TYR A 224 -14.07 8.52 13.26
C TYR A 224 -14.14 7.31 14.19
N ARG A 225 -14.01 6.11 13.61
CA ARG A 225 -13.86 4.86 14.34
C ARG A 225 -12.40 4.48 14.25
N PRO A 226 -11.61 4.63 15.32
CA PRO A 226 -10.26 4.11 15.30
C PRO A 226 -10.30 2.56 15.21
N GLY A 227 -9.42 1.98 14.38
CA GLY A 227 -8.82 0.66 14.59
C GLY A 227 -8.18 0.40 15.97
N VAL A 228 -7.34 -0.65 16.04
CA VAL A 228 -6.86 -1.29 17.27
C VAL A 228 -5.62 -0.63 17.89
N ALA A 229 -5.51 -0.68 19.22
CA ALA A 229 -4.71 0.24 20.03
C ALA A 229 -3.29 -0.22 20.43
N SER A 230 -2.98 -1.52 20.56
CA SER A 230 -1.60 -1.99 20.85
C SER A 230 -1.43 -3.51 20.81
N VAL A 231 -0.20 -3.96 20.56
CA VAL A 231 0.27 -5.35 20.63
C VAL A 231 1.47 -5.43 21.56
N SER A 232 1.52 -6.42 22.47
CA SER A 232 2.65 -6.58 23.41
C SER A 232 2.90 -8.02 23.85
N GLY A 233 4.13 -8.35 24.22
CA GLY A 233 4.45 -9.68 24.74
C GLY A 233 5.87 -9.76 25.28
N ARG A 234 6.35 -10.98 25.50
CA ARG A 234 7.72 -11.29 25.91
C ARG A 234 8.32 -12.28 24.93
N VAL A 235 9.62 -12.17 24.68
CA VAL A 235 10.34 -13.09 23.79
C VAL A 235 11.16 -14.07 24.61
N VAL A 236 11.00 -15.35 24.29
CA VAL A 236 11.75 -16.45 24.91
C VAL A 236 12.42 -17.32 23.85
N GLU A 237 13.64 -17.76 24.14
CA GLU A 237 14.44 -18.68 23.32
C GLU A 237 14.61 -19.97 24.11
N ARG A 238 14.12 -21.09 23.58
CA ARG A 238 14.18 -22.42 24.25
C ARG A 238 13.70 -22.39 25.70
N GLY A 239 12.68 -21.58 25.99
CA GLY A 239 12.07 -21.44 27.32
C GLY A 239 12.83 -20.53 28.31
N MET A 240 13.88 -19.86 27.86
CA MET A 240 14.61 -18.85 28.63
C MET A 240 14.30 -17.44 28.10
N PRO A 241 14.39 -16.38 28.92
CA PRO A 241 14.30 -15.01 28.42
C PRO A 241 15.33 -14.77 27.30
N PHE A 242 14.91 -14.16 26.19
CA PHE A 242 15.71 -14.03 24.97
C PHE A 242 17.14 -13.53 25.21
N TRP A 243 17.31 -12.41 25.92
CA TRP A 243 18.61 -11.79 26.16
C TRP A 243 19.52 -12.67 27.04
N ASP A 244 18.94 -13.42 27.98
CA ASP A 244 19.68 -14.39 28.79
C ASP A 244 20.16 -15.57 27.92
N ALA A 245 19.30 -16.08 27.04
CA ALA A 245 19.62 -17.21 26.17
C ALA A 245 20.75 -16.87 25.17
N VAL A 246 20.70 -15.69 24.56
CA VAL A 246 21.74 -15.26 23.59
C VAL A 246 23.08 -14.98 24.27
N SER A 247 23.05 -14.33 25.45
CA SER A 247 24.24 -14.07 26.26
C SER A 247 24.92 -15.38 26.72
N ASN A 248 24.13 -16.33 27.24
CA ASN A 248 24.65 -17.63 27.70
C ASN A 248 25.25 -18.48 26.58
N SER A 249 24.83 -18.25 25.33
CA SER A 249 25.33 -18.96 24.14
C SER A 249 26.59 -18.32 23.55
N GLY A 250 27.10 -17.23 24.13
CA GLY A 250 28.27 -16.50 23.65
C GLY A 250 28.01 -15.65 22.40
N MET A 251 26.75 -15.47 22.00
CA MET A 251 26.38 -14.61 20.87
C MET A 251 26.57 -13.14 21.26
N GLN A 252 26.99 -12.32 20.30
CA GLN A 252 27.13 -10.88 20.43
C GLN A 252 26.01 -10.21 19.64
N ILE A 253 24.84 -10.12 20.28
CA ILE A 253 23.64 -9.50 19.70
C ILE A 253 23.53 -8.06 20.21
N LYS A 254 23.48 -7.10 19.28
CA LYS A 254 23.31 -5.67 19.57
C LYS A 254 21.86 -5.26 19.64
N GLN A 255 21.05 -5.78 18.71
CA GLN A 255 19.65 -5.47 18.58
C GLN A 255 18.93 -6.71 18.05
N ALA A 256 17.71 -6.93 18.51
CA ALA A 256 16.82 -7.93 17.96
C ALA A 256 15.39 -7.38 17.99
N SER A 257 14.60 -7.69 16.97
CA SER A 257 13.21 -7.29 16.84
C SER A 257 12.32 -8.46 16.48
N VAL A 258 11.03 -8.33 16.74
CA VAL A 258 9.99 -9.22 16.22
C VAL A 258 9.25 -8.53 15.08
N GLY A 259 8.83 -9.31 14.08
CA GLY A 259 8.00 -8.82 12.98
C GLY A 259 6.53 -8.89 13.36
N ILE A 260 5.79 -7.83 13.07
CA ILE A 260 4.32 -7.84 13.06
C ILE A 260 3.88 -7.64 11.63
N GLU A 261 3.18 -8.63 11.08
CA GLU A 261 2.82 -8.71 9.67
C GLU A 261 1.31 -8.93 9.50
N GLY A 262 0.73 -8.41 8.42
CA GLY A 262 -0.68 -8.62 8.04
C GLY A 262 -1.38 -7.32 7.61
N PRO A 263 -2.73 -7.26 7.60
CA PRO A 263 -3.65 -8.38 7.67
C PRO A 263 -3.39 -9.44 6.59
N TYR A 264 -3.62 -10.68 6.99
CA TYR A 264 -3.81 -11.84 6.14
C TYR A 264 -5.29 -12.18 6.11
N TYR A 265 -5.80 -12.41 4.91
CA TYR A 265 -7.19 -12.71 4.69
C TYR A 265 -7.34 -14.20 4.31
N PRO A 266 -8.29 -14.93 4.92
CA PRO A 266 -8.66 -16.28 4.48
C PRO A 266 -9.04 -16.32 3.00
N GLU A 267 -8.88 -17.48 2.35
CA GLU A 267 -9.10 -17.63 0.90
C GLU A 267 -10.50 -17.18 0.43
N ASP A 268 -11.52 -17.29 1.28
CA ASP A 268 -12.91 -16.94 1.00
C ASP A 268 -13.23 -15.45 1.26
N HIS A 269 -12.30 -14.68 1.80
CA HIS A 269 -12.49 -13.26 2.06
C HIS A 269 -12.29 -12.42 0.78
N PRO A 270 -13.09 -11.37 0.52
CA PRO A 270 -12.98 -10.54 -0.70
C PRO A 270 -11.63 -9.86 -0.92
N LEU A 271 -10.83 -9.73 0.14
CA LEU A 271 -9.50 -9.13 0.13
C LEU A 271 -8.36 -10.16 0.10
N SER A 272 -8.70 -11.45 0.02
CA SER A 272 -7.75 -12.53 -0.18
C SER A 272 -6.92 -12.31 -1.45
N GLY A 273 -5.62 -12.50 -1.35
CA GLY A 273 -4.69 -12.36 -2.47
C GLY A 273 -4.54 -10.94 -3.02
N VAL A 274 -5.17 -9.93 -2.40
CA VAL A 274 -4.91 -8.51 -2.72
C VAL A 274 -3.54 -8.16 -2.18
N THR A 275 -2.55 -8.23 -3.06
CA THR A 275 -1.15 -8.05 -2.74
C THR A 275 -0.70 -6.60 -2.91
N GLU A 276 0.37 -6.27 -2.20
CA GLU A 276 1.05 -4.99 -2.30
C GLU A 276 1.66 -4.80 -3.70
N VAL A 277 1.49 -3.62 -4.29
CA VAL A 277 2.32 -3.19 -5.42
C VAL A 277 3.10 -1.96 -4.98
N VAL A 278 4.37 -2.16 -4.62
CA VAL A 278 5.27 -1.08 -4.22
C VAL A 278 5.69 -0.29 -5.46
N MET A 279 5.24 0.96 -5.51
CA MET A 279 5.70 1.93 -6.50
C MET A 279 6.86 2.73 -5.91
N THR A 280 8.09 2.37 -6.26
CA THR A 280 9.24 3.23 -5.97
C THR A 280 9.23 4.47 -6.86
N SER A 281 9.96 5.52 -6.46
CA SER A 281 10.14 6.78 -7.19
C SER A 281 10.74 6.62 -8.61
N GLN A 282 11.08 5.39 -9.03
CA GLN A 282 11.72 5.06 -10.29
C GLN A 282 10.90 4.11 -11.18
N GLY A 283 9.65 3.79 -10.81
CA GLY A 283 8.80 2.92 -11.63
C GLY A 283 9.02 1.43 -11.35
N GLU A 284 8.39 0.99 -10.25
CA GLU A 284 7.90 -0.36 -9.93
C GLU A 284 8.94 -1.52 -9.81
N ILE A 285 8.76 -2.37 -8.79
CA ILE A 285 8.99 -3.84 -8.78
C ILE A 285 8.22 -4.45 -7.58
N SER A 286 7.82 -5.72 -7.78
CA SER A 286 6.75 -6.54 -7.21
C SER A 286 6.61 -6.77 -5.70
N VAL A 287 5.33 -6.78 -5.29
CA VAL A 287 4.56 -7.89 -4.70
C VAL A 287 5.23 -8.71 -3.58
N SER A 288 4.97 -8.29 -2.35
CA SER A 288 4.84 -9.21 -1.21
C SER A 288 3.51 -9.98 -1.34
N THR A 289 3.57 -11.32 -1.17
CA THR A 289 2.39 -12.18 -1.02
C THR A 289 1.80 -12.15 0.39
N GLU A 290 2.37 -11.37 1.31
CA GLU A 290 2.14 -11.51 2.74
C GLU A 290 2.10 -10.12 3.42
N GLY A 291 0.90 -9.71 3.83
CA GLY A 291 0.66 -8.53 4.67
C GLY A 291 0.60 -7.18 3.94
N TRP A 292 -0.34 -6.33 4.36
CA TRP A 292 -0.46 -4.92 3.93
C TRP A 292 0.37 -3.97 4.80
N PHE A 293 0.88 -4.49 5.90
CA PHE A 293 1.58 -3.82 6.97
C PHE A 293 2.62 -4.79 7.51
N THR A 294 3.87 -4.33 7.53
CA THR A 294 4.98 -5.00 8.21
C THR A 294 5.68 -3.96 9.06
N THR A 295 5.87 -4.26 10.34
CA THR A 295 6.66 -3.42 11.24
C THR A 295 7.57 -4.29 12.11
N LEU A 296 8.77 -3.78 12.38
CA LEU A 296 9.70 -4.39 13.32
C LEU A 296 9.57 -3.71 14.68
N VAL A 297 9.45 -4.53 15.72
CA VAL A 297 9.32 -4.06 17.10
C VAL A 297 10.49 -4.60 17.90
N ASP A 298 11.30 -3.69 18.42
CA ASP A 298 12.49 -4.06 19.19
C ASP A 298 12.14 -4.85 20.45
N ILE A 299 12.89 -5.94 20.66
CA ILE A 299 12.91 -6.69 21.90
C ILE A 299 13.66 -5.85 22.92
N GLN A 300 12.94 -5.33 23.91
CA GLN A 300 13.48 -4.53 24.99
C GLN A 300 14.41 -5.36 25.89
N PRO A 301 15.33 -4.73 26.65
CA PRO A 301 16.26 -5.44 27.53
C PRO A 301 15.61 -6.34 28.59
N ASP A 302 14.35 -6.07 28.96
CA ASP A 302 13.56 -6.91 29.86
C ASP A 302 12.87 -8.10 29.16
N ASN A 303 13.21 -8.31 27.88
CA ASN A 303 12.68 -9.30 26.95
C ASN A 303 11.25 -9.00 26.48
N SER A 304 10.70 -7.84 26.79
CA SER A 304 9.37 -7.44 26.29
C SER A 304 9.43 -6.88 24.87
N PHE A 305 8.31 -6.92 24.15
CA PHE A 305 8.09 -6.08 22.98
C PHE A 305 6.73 -5.40 23.16
N ALA A 306 6.61 -4.16 22.67
CA ALA A 306 5.36 -3.42 22.69
C ALA A 306 5.30 -2.50 21.47
N PHE A 307 4.22 -2.65 20.70
CA PHE A 307 3.85 -1.74 19.64
C PHE A 307 2.60 -0.99 20.09
N SER A 308 2.78 0.27 20.47
CA SER A 308 1.71 1.17 20.89
C SER A 308 1.22 2.08 19.78
N ASP A 309 1.84 2.00 18.60
CA ASP A 309 1.35 2.65 17.40
C ASP A 309 0.12 1.91 16.86
N PHE A 310 -0.63 2.60 16.03
CA PHE A 310 -1.99 2.21 15.70
C PHE A 310 -2.08 1.07 14.68
N ILE A 311 -2.86 0.04 15.00
CA ILE A 311 -3.00 -1.18 14.19
C ILE A 311 -4.35 -1.16 13.47
N PRO A 312 -4.43 -1.51 12.17
CA PRO A 312 -5.73 -1.63 11.49
C PRO A 312 -6.62 -2.67 12.18
N THR A 313 -7.93 -2.46 12.24
CA THR A 313 -8.81 -3.60 12.54
C THR A 313 -8.75 -4.60 11.40
N LEU A 314 -8.99 -5.86 11.74
CA LEU A 314 -8.86 -6.97 10.81
C LEU A 314 -10.20 -7.73 10.70
N PRO A 315 -11.31 -7.12 10.22
CA PRO A 315 -12.56 -7.86 10.06
C PRO A 315 -12.35 -9.05 9.12
N GLY A 316 -12.54 -10.25 9.64
CA GLY A 316 -12.30 -11.49 8.88
C GLY A 316 -10.83 -11.70 8.47
N ALA A 317 -9.87 -10.99 9.07
CA ALA A 317 -8.44 -11.15 8.84
C ALA A 317 -7.70 -11.48 10.14
N PHE A 318 -6.45 -11.89 10.00
CA PHE A 318 -5.52 -12.06 11.10
C PHE A 318 -4.19 -11.37 10.83
N MET A 319 -3.47 -11.04 11.90
CA MET A 319 -2.06 -10.67 11.81
C MET A 319 -1.20 -11.81 12.32
N MET A 320 0.05 -11.81 11.93
CA MET A 320 1.05 -12.78 12.34
C MET A 320 2.15 -12.09 13.14
N LEU A 321 2.59 -12.74 14.22
CA LEU A 321 3.87 -12.43 14.85
C LEU A 321 4.92 -13.37 14.30
N GLY A 322 5.90 -12.78 13.63
CA GLY A 322 7.03 -13.49 13.04
C GLY A 322 8.35 -13.16 13.72
N PRO A 323 9.39 -13.97 13.50
CA PRO A 323 10.75 -13.51 13.75
C PRO A 323 11.02 -12.23 12.97
N GLY A 324 11.60 -11.22 13.63
CA GLY A 324 11.99 -9.96 12.99
C GLY A 324 13.44 -10.00 12.55
N ARG A 325 14.22 -9.01 12.98
CA ARG A 325 15.63 -8.87 12.61
C ARG A 325 16.54 -9.13 13.80
N ILE A 326 17.73 -9.67 13.54
CA ILE A 326 18.83 -9.72 14.51
C ILE A 326 20.04 -8.98 13.95
N ASP A 327 20.54 -7.98 14.68
CA ASP A 327 21.87 -7.39 14.44
C ASP A 327 22.84 -8.01 15.43
N GLY A 328 23.63 -8.98 14.98
CA GLY A 328 24.60 -9.65 15.81
C GLY A 328 25.31 -10.82 15.15
N VAL A 329 26.29 -11.35 15.87
CA VAL A 329 27.04 -12.53 15.44
C VAL A 329 27.03 -13.61 16.51
N CYS A 330 27.07 -14.86 16.06
CA CYS A 330 27.31 -16.01 16.91
C CYS A 330 28.75 -16.03 17.43
N ALA A 331 29.00 -16.90 18.43
CA ALA A 331 30.32 -17.08 19.02
C ALA A 331 31.39 -17.52 17.99
N ASP A 332 30.98 -18.18 16.91
CA ASP A 332 31.86 -18.59 15.80
C ASP A 332 32.06 -17.50 14.73
N GLY A 333 31.54 -16.29 14.96
CA GLY A 333 31.67 -15.14 14.06
C GLY A 333 30.69 -15.12 12.89
N LYS A 334 29.81 -16.12 12.79
CA LYS A 334 28.73 -16.14 11.79
C LYS A 334 27.62 -15.17 12.15
N GLU A 335 26.86 -14.76 11.16
CA GLU A 335 25.67 -13.94 11.36
C GLU A 335 24.62 -14.71 12.16
N ALA A 336 24.10 -14.05 13.20
CA ALA A 336 22.97 -14.58 13.97
C ALA A 336 21.68 -14.17 13.27
N ASP A 337 20.77 -15.11 13.13
CA ASP A 337 19.46 -14.86 12.52
C ASP A 337 18.41 -15.69 13.24
N PHE A 338 17.14 -15.33 13.11
CA PHE A 338 16.07 -16.21 13.52
C PHE A 338 15.97 -17.40 12.55
N LEU A 339 15.47 -18.53 13.03
CA LEU A 339 15.13 -19.66 12.17
C LEU A 339 13.95 -19.25 11.26
N SER A 340 14.25 -18.79 10.03
CA SER A 340 13.31 -18.12 9.11
C SER A 340 12.23 -19.00 8.45
N TYR A 341 11.76 -20.07 9.09
CA TYR A 341 10.65 -20.87 8.54
C TYR A 341 9.48 -20.92 9.49
N GLY A 342 8.43 -20.19 9.09
CA GLY A 342 7.05 -20.41 9.48
C GLY A 342 6.76 -20.14 10.95
N SER A 343 5.62 -19.52 11.20
CA SER A 343 4.85 -19.66 12.44
C SER A 343 4.59 -21.13 12.88
N VAL A 344 5.15 -22.15 12.23
CA VAL A 344 4.92 -23.56 12.56
C VAL A 344 6.21 -24.40 12.45
N LEU A 345 6.36 -25.22 13.51
CA LEU A 345 7.29 -26.33 13.79
C LEU A 345 8.33 -25.93 14.86
N PHE A 346 8.14 -26.19 16.15
CA PHE A 346 7.70 -27.46 16.76
C PHE A 346 6.93 -27.27 18.09
N GLY A 347 5.80 -27.99 18.21
CA GLY A 347 5.51 -28.75 19.43
C GLY A 347 4.59 -28.15 20.50
N SER A 348 3.50 -27.47 20.14
CA SER A 348 2.19 -27.45 20.83
C SER A 348 1.43 -26.20 20.36
N GLY A 349 0.63 -26.38 19.31
CA GLY A 349 0.11 -25.31 18.45
C GLY A 349 -0.59 -24.17 19.18
N GLN A 350 -0.25 -22.95 18.76
CA GLN A 350 -1.20 -22.04 18.16
C GLN A 350 -0.44 -21.36 17.02
N ASP A 351 -0.94 -21.47 15.80
CA ASP A 351 -0.64 -20.47 14.78
C ASP A 351 -0.99 -19.12 15.43
N LEU A 352 -0.02 -18.19 15.53
CA LEU A 352 -0.24 -16.89 16.18
C LEU A 352 -0.94 -15.95 15.20
N ASP A 353 -2.00 -16.46 14.60
CA ASP A 353 -2.95 -15.73 13.78
C ASP A 353 -3.97 -15.12 14.74
N PHE A 354 -4.08 -13.81 14.75
CA PHE A 354 -5.01 -13.14 15.65
C PHE A 354 -5.87 -12.11 14.92
N ALA A 355 -7.18 -12.25 15.11
CA ALA A 355 -8.14 -11.24 14.73
C ALA A 355 -8.06 -10.07 15.72
N LEU A 356 -7.93 -8.86 15.20
CA LEU A 356 -8.01 -7.63 15.98
C LEU A 356 -9.32 -6.91 15.64
N GLU A 357 -10.25 -6.95 16.58
CA GLU A 357 -11.48 -6.16 16.53
C GLU A 357 -11.30 -4.84 17.30
N GLY A 358 -12.00 -3.79 16.87
CA GLY A 358 -11.75 -2.38 17.23
C GLY A 358 -11.46 -2.13 18.72
N GLY A 359 -10.33 -1.48 18.99
CA GLY A 359 -9.98 -0.95 20.32
C GLY A 359 -9.41 -1.93 21.36
N GLN A 360 -9.13 -3.19 21.02
CA GLN A 360 -8.61 -4.17 22.01
C GLN A 360 -7.07 -4.20 22.06
N ALA A 361 -6.46 -4.07 23.25
CA ALA A 361 -5.04 -4.37 23.40
C ALA A 361 -4.82 -5.89 23.40
N ALA A 362 -3.86 -6.36 22.61
CA ALA A 362 -3.48 -7.77 22.56
C ALA A 362 -2.17 -8.01 23.35
N ASN A 363 -2.21 -8.97 24.29
CA ASN A 363 -1.02 -9.44 25.01
C ASN A 363 -0.75 -10.91 24.67
N PHE A 364 0.45 -11.18 24.15
CA PHE A 364 0.85 -12.47 23.59
C PHE A 364 1.50 -13.41 24.62
N GLY A 365 1.74 -12.96 25.85
CA GLY A 365 2.51 -13.74 26.80
C GLY A 365 3.92 -14.02 26.26
N ASP A 366 4.33 -15.29 26.22
CA ASP A 366 5.66 -15.71 25.77
C ASP A 366 5.65 -16.11 24.28
N PHE A 367 6.22 -15.26 23.44
CA PHE A 367 6.55 -15.52 22.04
C PHE A 367 7.86 -16.30 21.94
N ARG A 368 7.82 -17.50 21.36
CA ARG A 368 8.97 -18.40 21.27
C ARG A 368 9.70 -18.19 19.96
N VAL A 369 10.99 -17.90 20.05
CA VAL A 369 11.91 -17.81 18.90
C VAL A 369 12.97 -18.88 18.98
N ASN A 370 13.65 -19.11 17.85
CA ASN A 370 14.88 -19.89 17.77
C ASN A 370 15.93 -19.08 17.01
N VAL A 371 17.10 -18.89 17.61
CA VAL A 371 18.25 -18.24 16.94
C VAL A 371 19.15 -19.29 16.31
N ILE A 372 19.55 -19.06 15.07
CA ILE A 372 20.50 -19.87 14.32
C ILE A 372 21.72 -19.06 13.91
N CYS A 373 22.82 -19.77 13.70
CA CYS A 373 24.05 -19.20 13.17
C CYS A 373 24.13 -19.54 11.68
N LEU A 374 23.75 -18.57 10.84
CA LEU A 374 23.71 -18.78 9.40
C LEU A 374 25.11 -18.75 8.81
N SER A 375 25.40 -19.72 7.94
CA SER A 375 26.19 -19.44 6.75
C SER A 375 25.16 -19.15 5.65
N PRO A 376 25.28 -18.05 4.87
CA PRO A 376 24.34 -17.78 3.81
C PRO A 376 24.20 -19.03 2.93
N PRO A 377 22.98 -19.46 2.54
CA PRO A 377 22.86 -20.52 1.54
C PRO A 377 23.66 -20.06 0.31
N GLU A 378 24.64 -20.86 -0.10
CA GLU A 378 25.40 -20.54 -1.29
C GLU A 378 24.49 -20.74 -2.50
N PRO A 379 24.49 -19.80 -3.45
CA PRO A 379 23.68 -19.91 -4.65
C PRO A 379 24.07 -21.17 -5.43
N ASP A 380 23.07 -21.94 -5.88
CA ASP A 380 23.33 -23.16 -6.65
C ASP A 380 23.35 -22.83 -8.14
N ALA A 381 24.57 -22.83 -8.69
CA ALA A 381 24.84 -22.50 -10.09
C ALA A 381 24.03 -23.34 -11.08
N ARG A 382 23.60 -24.56 -10.71
CA ARG A 382 22.80 -25.44 -11.59
C ARG A 382 21.42 -24.85 -11.92
N TYR A 383 20.88 -24.03 -11.02
CA TYR A 383 19.54 -23.47 -11.17
C TYR A 383 19.55 -22.09 -11.82
N HIS A 384 20.68 -21.39 -11.83
CA HIS A 384 20.76 -20.02 -12.38
C HIS A 384 20.48 -20.00 -13.88
N ASP A 385 21.06 -20.94 -14.62
CA ASP A 385 20.89 -21.03 -16.07
C ASP A 385 19.43 -21.36 -16.45
N ALA A 386 18.80 -22.29 -15.71
CA ALA A 386 17.41 -22.66 -15.91
C ALA A 386 16.44 -21.52 -15.57
N ALA A 387 16.71 -20.80 -14.48
CA ALA A 387 15.91 -19.65 -14.09
C ALA A 387 16.04 -18.50 -15.10
N PHE A 388 17.26 -18.20 -15.55
CA PHE A 388 17.48 -17.21 -16.60
C PHE A 388 16.76 -17.61 -17.90
N ALA A 389 16.79 -18.88 -18.28
CA ALA A 389 16.06 -19.37 -19.46
C ALA A 389 14.54 -19.17 -19.34
N ALA A 390 13.96 -19.32 -18.15
CA ALA A 390 12.53 -19.06 -17.92
C ALA A 390 12.16 -17.57 -18.05
N VAL A 391 12.99 -16.69 -17.49
CA VAL A 391 12.82 -15.23 -17.66
C VAL A 391 12.95 -14.84 -19.15
N GLN A 392 13.98 -15.37 -19.81
CA GLN A 392 14.26 -15.18 -21.23
C GLN A 392 13.09 -15.65 -22.13
N CYS A 393 12.48 -16.79 -21.80
CA CYS A 393 11.30 -17.32 -22.48
C CYS A 393 10.10 -16.39 -22.31
N ALA A 394 9.82 -15.97 -21.07
CA ALA A 394 8.66 -15.14 -20.77
C ALA A 394 8.77 -13.71 -21.31
N ALA A 395 9.99 -13.17 -21.42
CA ALA A 395 10.25 -11.87 -22.07
C ALA A 395 9.84 -11.87 -23.54
N GLY A 396 9.96 -13.03 -24.20
CA GLY A 396 9.71 -13.17 -25.64
C GLY A 396 10.71 -12.39 -26.51
N ARG A 397 11.82 -11.92 -25.94
CA ARG A 397 12.90 -11.18 -26.61
C ARG A 397 14.25 -11.43 -25.94
N PRO A 398 15.38 -11.36 -26.66
CA PRO A 398 16.72 -11.56 -26.08
C PRO A 398 16.99 -10.64 -24.88
N LEU A 399 17.53 -11.21 -23.81
CA LEU A 399 18.08 -10.55 -22.62
C LEU A 399 19.55 -10.94 -22.48
N THR A 400 20.35 -10.06 -21.87
CA THR A 400 21.73 -10.37 -21.51
C THR A 400 21.81 -10.72 -20.03
N ARG A 401 22.53 -11.79 -19.66
CA ARG A 401 22.86 -12.10 -18.26
C ARG A 401 24.18 -11.43 -17.90
N ASP A 402 24.21 -10.61 -16.86
CA ASP A 402 25.43 -9.93 -16.40
C ASP A 402 25.93 -10.55 -15.08
N PRO A 403 27.14 -11.13 -15.04
CA PRO A 403 27.73 -11.68 -13.82
C PRO A 403 27.88 -10.65 -12.70
N GLU A 404 28.03 -9.35 -13.02
CA GLU A 404 28.04 -8.27 -12.02
C GLU A 404 26.68 -8.21 -11.30
N PHE A 405 25.58 -8.36 -12.04
CA PHE A 405 24.23 -8.33 -11.47
C PHE A 405 23.87 -9.65 -10.80
N ASP A 406 24.42 -10.78 -11.23
CA ASP A 406 24.31 -12.04 -10.47
C ASP A 406 24.99 -11.89 -9.10
N ALA A 407 26.20 -11.31 -9.05
CA ALA A 407 26.90 -11.07 -7.79
C ALA A 407 26.14 -10.09 -6.90
N PHE A 408 25.61 -9.01 -7.48
CA PHE A 408 24.71 -8.09 -6.76
C PHE A 408 23.46 -8.81 -6.26
N ALA A 409 22.83 -9.65 -7.07
CA ALA A 409 21.64 -10.43 -6.67
C ALA A 409 21.96 -11.35 -5.48
N VAL A 410 23.18 -11.89 -5.43
CA VAL A 410 23.63 -12.71 -4.30
C VAL A 410 23.79 -11.88 -3.03
N GLU A 411 24.46 -10.73 -3.15
CA GLU A 411 24.63 -9.81 -2.02
C GLU A 411 23.28 -9.25 -1.55
N ALA A 412 22.39 -8.93 -2.47
CA ALA A 412 21.07 -8.41 -2.20
C ALA A 412 20.19 -9.45 -1.49
N GLN A 413 20.27 -10.75 -1.84
CA GLN A 413 19.59 -11.79 -1.05
C GLN A 413 20.08 -11.83 0.40
N ARG A 414 21.39 -11.68 0.61
CA ARG A 414 21.98 -11.65 1.96
C ARG A 414 21.51 -10.41 2.72
N ALA A 415 21.45 -9.28 2.03
CA ALA A 415 20.98 -8.01 2.57
C ALA A 415 19.46 -7.94 2.76
N HIS A 416 18.68 -8.72 2.01
CA HIS A 416 17.22 -8.76 2.08
C HIS A 416 16.74 -9.19 3.47
N ARG A 417 17.42 -10.17 4.07
CA ARG A 417 17.20 -10.57 5.47
C ARG A 417 17.46 -9.45 6.50
N ASN A 418 18.16 -8.40 6.07
CA ASN A 418 18.51 -7.24 6.88
C ASN A 418 17.88 -5.94 6.35
N GLU A 419 16.96 -6.01 5.38
CA GLU A 419 16.29 -4.87 4.72
C GLU A 419 17.23 -3.83 4.08
N ARG A 420 18.50 -4.18 3.82
CA ARG A 420 19.51 -3.25 3.26
C ARG A 420 19.47 -3.13 1.73
N VAL A 421 18.56 -3.86 1.08
CA VAL A 421 18.51 -4.00 -0.38
C VAL A 421 18.25 -2.68 -1.08
N GLU A 422 17.35 -1.86 -0.56
CA GLU A 422 17.06 -0.58 -1.21
C GLU A 422 18.26 0.37 -1.21
N ALA A 423 19.02 0.39 -0.11
CA ALA A 423 20.24 1.18 -0.04
C ALA A 423 21.25 0.69 -1.08
N MET A 424 21.42 -0.63 -1.22
CA MET A 424 22.28 -1.22 -2.24
C MET A 424 21.84 -0.84 -3.66
N VAL A 425 20.53 -0.90 -3.94
CA VAL A 425 19.97 -0.52 -5.26
C VAL A 425 20.23 0.97 -5.53
N ARG A 426 20.01 1.84 -4.55
CA ARG A 426 20.24 3.29 -4.68
C ARG A 426 21.70 3.65 -4.91
N GLU A 427 22.62 2.93 -4.29
CA GLU A 427 24.06 3.16 -4.38
C GLU A 427 24.67 2.58 -5.67
N HIS A 428 23.99 1.63 -6.32
CA HIS A 428 24.51 0.97 -7.50
C HIS A 428 24.31 1.81 -8.78
N PRO A 429 25.35 2.06 -9.59
CA PRO A 429 25.28 3.00 -10.72
C PRO A 429 24.44 2.52 -11.91
N ARG A 430 24.20 1.20 -12.02
CA ARG A 430 23.58 0.54 -13.19
C ARG A 430 22.28 -0.22 -12.87
N ILE A 431 21.89 -0.33 -11.60
CA ILE A 431 20.72 -1.14 -11.21
C ILE A 431 19.57 -0.20 -10.90
N ARG A 432 18.38 -0.50 -11.43
CA ARG A 432 17.17 0.29 -11.20
C ARG A 432 16.20 -0.38 -10.26
N GLY A 433 16.34 -1.69 -10.08
CA GLY A 433 15.52 -2.43 -9.13
C GLY A 433 15.86 -3.90 -9.08
N ILE A 434 15.28 -4.55 -8.08
CA ILE A 434 15.47 -5.96 -7.78
C ILE A 434 14.18 -6.60 -7.32
N THR A 435 13.93 -7.80 -7.82
CA THR A 435 12.72 -8.60 -7.62
C THR A 435 13.09 -9.89 -6.92
N PHE A 436 12.41 -10.21 -5.82
CA PHE A 436 12.52 -11.52 -5.17
C PHE A 436 11.31 -12.37 -5.55
N LEU A 437 11.55 -13.60 -6.00
CA LEU A 437 10.50 -14.52 -6.42
C LEU A 437 10.71 -15.86 -5.70
N GLY A 438 9.73 -16.24 -4.89
CA GLY A 438 9.61 -17.62 -4.43
C GLY A 438 9.29 -18.54 -5.60
N VAL A 439 9.97 -19.68 -5.67
CA VAL A 439 9.66 -20.80 -6.55
C VAL A 439 9.57 -22.08 -5.72
N THR A 440 8.65 -22.97 -6.08
CA THR A 440 8.37 -24.22 -5.35
C THR A 440 8.71 -25.41 -6.24
N PHE A 441 9.60 -26.28 -5.77
CA PHE A 441 10.00 -27.48 -6.51
C PHE A 441 9.12 -28.70 -6.18
N ASP A 442 7.84 -28.47 -5.91
CA ASP A 442 6.88 -29.48 -5.40
C ASP A 442 6.24 -30.36 -6.49
N GLY A 443 6.88 -30.51 -7.66
CA GLY A 443 6.27 -31.18 -8.82
C GLY A 443 7.24 -31.82 -9.81
N ALA A 444 6.67 -32.56 -10.77
CA ALA A 444 7.42 -33.12 -11.89
C ALA A 444 8.03 -31.98 -12.74
N PRO A 445 9.23 -32.17 -13.31
CA PRO A 445 9.87 -31.17 -14.16
C PRO A 445 8.93 -30.73 -15.30
N SER A 446 8.70 -29.43 -15.43
CA SER A 446 7.97 -28.89 -16.59
C SER A 446 8.85 -28.96 -17.83
N SER A 447 8.27 -29.36 -18.96
CA SER A 447 8.90 -29.24 -20.28
C SER A 447 8.71 -27.85 -20.91
N ASP A 448 7.85 -27.00 -20.33
CA ASP A 448 7.67 -25.62 -20.78
C ASP A 448 8.85 -24.77 -20.30
N PRO A 449 9.65 -24.21 -21.22
CA PRO A 449 10.85 -23.44 -20.86
C PRO A 449 10.56 -22.14 -20.11
N CYS A 450 9.31 -21.66 -20.09
CA CYS A 450 8.88 -20.48 -19.32
C CYS A 450 8.47 -20.81 -17.88
N ILE A 451 8.51 -22.07 -17.47
CA ILE A 451 8.14 -22.51 -16.12
C ILE A 451 9.40 -22.92 -15.36
N PHE A 452 9.62 -22.33 -14.18
CA PHE A 452 10.74 -22.68 -13.29
C PHE A 452 10.26 -22.75 -11.83
N GLY A 453 10.57 -23.87 -11.16
CA GLY A 453 10.11 -24.19 -9.80
C GLY A 453 8.61 -23.92 -9.62
N GLY A 454 7.78 -24.59 -10.43
CA GLY A 454 6.31 -24.51 -10.33
C GLY A 454 5.69 -23.19 -10.80
N LYS A 455 6.48 -22.12 -11.00
CA LYS A 455 5.98 -20.80 -11.38
C LYS A 455 6.06 -20.56 -12.88
N ASN A 456 4.97 -20.03 -13.47
CA ASN A 456 4.93 -19.61 -14.86
C ASN A 456 5.36 -18.14 -14.99
N PHE A 457 6.48 -17.89 -15.66
CA PHE A 457 7.07 -16.55 -15.73
C PHE A 457 6.31 -15.61 -16.67
N ARG A 458 5.41 -16.13 -17.52
CA ARG A 458 4.56 -15.30 -18.37
C ARG A 458 3.60 -14.43 -17.56
N ASP A 459 3.20 -14.88 -16.38
CA ASP A 459 2.26 -14.17 -15.50
C ASP A 459 2.88 -12.91 -14.88
N ILE A 460 4.22 -12.86 -14.84
CA ILE A 460 5.02 -11.75 -14.30
C ILE A 460 5.81 -11.02 -15.39
N ARG A 461 5.38 -11.10 -16.65
CA ARG A 461 6.10 -10.54 -17.81
C ARG A 461 6.42 -9.05 -17.70
N LEU A 462 5.54 -8.29 -17.06
CA LEU A 462 5.71 -6.85 -16.85
C LEU A 462 7.00 -6.52 -16.06
N LEU A 463 7.49 -7.44 -15.23
CA LEU A 463 8.70 -7.24 -14.42
C LEU A 463 9.98 -7.11 -15.23
N PHE A 464 10.02 -7.63 -16.46
CA PHE A 464 11.21 -7.55 -17.32
C PHE A 464 10.90 -6.93 -18.68
N GLU A 465 9.73 -6.31 -18.85
CA GLU A 465 9.33 -5.71 -20.13
C GLU A 465 10.31 -4.63 -20.60
N GLN A 466 10.90 -3.86 -19.67
CA GLN A 466 11.84 -2.77 -19.96
C GLN A 466 13.33 -3.17 -19.82
N ALA A 467 13.63 -4.36 -19.29
CA ALA A 467 15.00 -4.77 -18.95
C ALA A 467 15.80 -5.22 -20.18
N THR A 468 17.00 -4.73 -20.42
CA THR A 468 17.86 -5.24 -21.53
C THR A 468 18.92 -6.23 -21.06
N THR A 469 19.32 -6.10 -19.80
CA THR A 469 20.18 -7.00 -19.06
C THR A 469 19.50 -7.36 -17.75
N ILE A 470 19.79 -8.54 -17.22
CA ILE A 470 19.32 -8.99 -15.92
C ILE A 470 20.41 -9.74 -15.16
N GLY A 471 20.32 -9.70 -13.83
CA GLY A 471 21.04 -10.61 -12.93
C GLY A 471 20.08 -11.63 -12.34
N VAL A 472 20.56 -12.86 -12.15
CA VAL A 472 19.80 -13.98 -11.61
C VAL A 472 20.60 -14.70 -10.54
N ALA A 473 20.05 -14.82 -9.33
CA ALA A 473 20.58 -15.70 -8.29
C ALA A 473 19.49 -16.63 -7.76
N VAL A 474 19.77 -17.94 -7.75
CA VAL A 474 18.88 -18.95 -7.16
C VAL A 474 19.50 -19.50 -5.88
N PHE A 475 18.71 -19.51 -4.83
CA PHE A 475 19.07 -20.01 -3.51
C PHE A 475 18.26 -21.25 -3.14
N PRO A 476 18.90 -22.31 -2.63
CA PRO A 476 18.19 -23.47 -2.08
C PRO A 476 17.55 -23.18 -0.72
N SER A 477 16.42 -23.82 -0.41
CA SER A 477 15.87 -23.88 0.95
C SER A 477 16.83 -24.60 1.89
N SER A 478 16.97 -24.07 3.12
CA SER A 478 17.76 -24.70 4.18
C SER A 478 16.98 -25.76 4.97
N SER A 479 15.68 -25.97 4.70
CA SER A 479 14.84 -26.96 5.38
C SER A 479 14.47 -28.12 4.45
N ALA A 480 15.00 -29.31 4.72
CA ALA A 480 14.47 -30.53 4.16
C ALA A 480 13.18 -30.89 4.92
N ASN A 481 12.04 -30.41 4.40
CA ASN A 481 10.75 -31.11 4.41
C ASN A 481 9.73 -30.51 3.41
N TYR A 482 9.97 -29.33 2.82
CA TYR A 482 9.38 -28.87 1.55
C TYR A 482 10.38 -27.98 0.76
N PRO A 483 10.61 -28.21 -0.55
CA PRO A 483 11.66 -27.55 -1.34
C PRO A 483 11.22 -26.19 -1.95
N VAL A 484 11.49 -25.11 -1.23
CA VAL A 484 11.37 -23.73 -1.77
C VAL A 484 12.73 -23.27 -2.29
N GLY A 485 12.77 -22.63 -3.47
CA GLY A 485 13.92 -21.87 -3.94
C GLY A 485 13.58 -20.39 -4.03
N THR A 486 14.53 -19.51 -3.73
CA THR A 486 14.36 -18.07 -3.95
C THR A 486 15.14 -17.66 -5.18
N LEU A 487 14.43 -17.05 -6.12
CA LEU A 487 14.99 -16.46 -7.32
C LEU A 487 15.04 -14.94 -7.16
N VAL A 488 16.22 -14.37 -7.26
CA VAL A 488 16.42 -12.92 -7.30
C VAL A 488 16.62 -12.51 -8.75
N ILE A 489 15.80 -11.58 -9.25
CA ILE A 489 15.95 -10.99 -10.58
C ILE A 489 16.25 -9.50 -10.43
N VAL A 490 17.40 -9.09 -10.94
CA VAL A 490 17.80 -7.69 -11.02
C VAL A 490 17.55 -7.18 -12.44
N ARG A 491 17.11 -5.92 -12.58
CA ARG A 491 16.98 -5.26 -13.90
C ARG A 491 17.66 -3.89 -13.93
N ASP A 492 18.21 -3.57 -15.11
CA ASP A 492 18.97 -2.36 -15.46
C ASP A 492 18.19 -1.05 -15.47
#